data_AF-A0A8J4YUX6-F1
#
_entry.id   AF-A0A8J4YUX6-F1
#
_cell.length_a   1.000
_cell.length_b   1.000
_cell.length_c   1.000
_cell.angle_alpha   90.00
_cell.angle_beta   90.00
_cell.angle_gamma   90.00
#
_symmetry.space_group_name_H-M   'P 1'
#
loop_
_entity.id
_entity.type
_entity.pdbx_description
1 polymer ?
#
loop_
_entity_poly.entity_id
_entity_poly.type
_entity_poly.pdbx_seq_one_letter_code
_entity_poly.pdbx_strand_id
1 'polypeptide(L)'
;MVEAPTSYHVVEGVSRKGVDLLTDSLGFQYVKKRVTSVSTSWISSVRTNKNRGFASVSQQGNTFTRGPKEHNHEGNPGAQLRAQAISLVKAAAREDIYKSTGKIVTDTLLTLATDEVQLPKVSNLQRTANRAHQQLRPKHPTDLEFEIATAHILSDFLQRDIHHEGHRHFIFASPLQLSFLSKSKIWFIDGTFKVVREPFVQLVSIHSYIKSGDCTKQVPLLFVVMSQQKTTDYTAILGAIMELLPSNIMVEEIVVDFEQALWSALHKSLPDVPVFGCWFHWAQAVYNRVKKYGLRSAYVHQLPVRNYIRDLMALPHLPASHINNAFNQLKDRCPQAQTAQAQKLHKLLENTWITSASRPPSTWSTYKRVVRTNNEVEGWHHRLNHNSPTKRMNLYLLINTLYDETKLLPLQVDEVVAAKPPCRVFLMLKWKDNDAPRRVLIHLSTDTPRARQFLLLCTGQRGPCYNGTKLFGVWLKRQPGEWVMGGDYEGNDGRGGAALLPDLDNVVYGESCMAGGVWGGLWCGVPAQGAQFCITTKDWPGRSVPCVFGKVVGGLEVVEEAARHHPITEVTVVDCGVVVD
;
A
#
# COMPACT_ATOMS: atom_id res chain seq x y z
N MET A 1 -62.93 -14.38 4.99
CA MET A 1 -61.54 -14.13 5.38
C MET A 1 -61.51 -12.81 6.13
N VAL A 2 -61.13 -12.81 7.40
CA VAL A 2 -60.97 -11.57 8.18
C VAL A 2 -59.71 -10.88 7.62
N GLU A 3 -59.84 -9.70 7.03
CA GLU A 3 -58.69 -8.90 6.60
C GLU A 3 -57.76 -8.69 7.80
N ALA A 4 -56.48 -9.00 7.65
CA ALA A 4 -55.49 -8.75 8.69
C ALA A 4 -55.51 -7.25 9.05
N PRO A 5 -55.49 -6.88 10.34
CA PRO A 5 -55.50 -5.49 10.74
C PRO A 5 -54.31 -4.74 10.14
N THR A 6 -54.58 -3.59 9.52
CA THR A 6 -53.54 -2.73 8.93
C THR A 6 -52.61 -2.26 10.04
N SER A 7 -51.32 -2.63 9.95
CA SER A 7 -50.30 -2.11 10.87
C SER A 7 -49.74 -0.79 10.34
N TYR A 8 -49.30 0.07 11.25
CA TYR A 8 -48.76 1.39 10.96
C TYR A 8 -47.39 1.55 11.59
N HIS A 9 -46.45 2.12 10.83
CA HIS A 9 -45.08 2.35 11.27
C HIS A 9 -44.66 3.78 10.95
N VAL A 10 -44.23 4.53 11.98
CA VAL A 10 -43.61 5.83 11.80
C VAL A 10 -42.14 5.62 11.50
N VAL A 11 -41.68 6.13 10.37
CA VAL A 11 -40.27 6.12 9.97
C VAL A 11 -39.74 7.54 10.06
N GLU A 12 -38.77 7.74 10.93
CA GLU A 12 -38.25 9.07 11.26
C GLU A 12 -37.33 9.62 10.18
N GLY A 13 -37.37 10.94 9.96
CA GLY A 13 -36.36 11.66 9.19
C GLY A 13 -36.27 11.34 7.68
N VAL A 14 -37.27 10.67 7.10
CA VAL A 14 -37.20 10.13 5.72
C VAL A 14 -37.23 11.22 4.63
N SER A 15 -37.96 12.31 4.82
CA SER A 15 -38.12 13.32 3.77
C SER A 15 -36.86 14.17 3.53
N ARG A 16 -36.76 14.86 2.39
CA ARG A 16 -35.62 15.78 2.11
C ARG A 16 -35.41 16.84 3.20
N LYS A 17 -36.48 17.23 3.91
CA LYS A 17 -36.45 18.22 5.00
C LYS A 17 -36.33 17.58 6.39
N GLY A 18 -36.08 16.27 6.48
CA GLY A 18 -35.98 15.55 7.75
C GLY A 18 -37.32 15.31 8.44
N VAL A 19 -38.43 15.35 7.69
CA VAL A 19 -39.77 15.09 8.23
C VAL A 19 -40.07 13.59 8.20
N ASP A 20 -40.71 13.12 9.26
CA ASP A 20 -41.16 11.73 9.41
C ASP A 20 -42.23 11.36 8.40
N LEU A 21 -42.28 10.06 8.11
CA LEU A 21 -43.24 9.46 7.21
C LEU A 21 -43.95 8.34 7.94
N LEU A 22 -45.27 8.22 7.76
CA LEU A 22 -46.03 7.06 8.21
C LEU A 22 -46.20 6.10 7.05
N THR A 23 -45.94 4.81 7.26
CA THR A 23 -46.18 3.72 6.30
C THR A 23 -47.15 2.71 6.90
N ASP A 24 -47.94 2.04 6.07
CA ASP A 24 -48.81 0.96 6.51
C ASP A 24 -48.50 -0.39 5.84
N SER A 25 -49.04 -1.48 6.39
CA SER A 25 -48.85 -2.84 5.85
C SER A 25 -49.45 -3.06 4.46
N LEU A 26 -50.29 -2.15 3.97
CA LEU A 26 -50.88 -2.18 2.63
C LEU A 26 -50.01 -1.43 1.59
N GLY A 27 -48.86 -0.88 2.02
CA GLY A 27 -47.91 -0.20 1.14
C GLY A 27 -48.23 1.26 0.87
N PHE A 28 -49.11 1.90 1.66
CA PHE A 28 -49.39 3.33 1.57
C PHE A 28 -48.44 4.16 2.42
N GLN A 29 -48.29 5.43 2.03
CA GLN A 29 -47.42 6.40 2.70
C GLN A 29 -48.19 7.67 3.02
N TYR A 30 -47.93 8.24 4.19
CA TYR A 30 -48.58 9.45 4.67
C TYR A 30 -47.55 10.46 5.20
N VAL A 31 -47.78 11.74 4.94
CA VAL A 31 -47.00 12.88 5.43
C VAL A 31 -47.75 13.61 6.54
N LYS A 32 -47.03 14.19 7.50
CA LYS A 32 -47.63 15.01 8.57
C LYS A 32 -48.42 16.18 7.97
N LYS A 33 -49.70 16.29 8.34
CA LYS A 33 -50.59 17.41 7.96
C LYS A 33 -50.74 18.42 9.08
N ARG A 34 -50.94 17.95 10.32
CA ARG A 34 -51.13 18.79 11.50
C ARG A 34 -50.64 18.05 12.74
N VAL A 35 -49.96 18.76 13.63
CA VAL A 35 -49.51 18.24 14.93
C VAL A 35 -50.17 19.09 16.02
N THR A 36 -50.74 18.46 17.03
CA THR A 36 -51.24 19.09 18.27
C THR A 36 -50.54 18.46 19.47
N SER A 37 -50.76 18.99 20.67
CA SER A 37 -50.22 18.42 21.92
C SER A 37 -50.67 16.98 22.17
N VAL A 38 -51.79 16.55 21.58
CA VAL A 38 -52.43 15.26 21.87
C VAL A 38 -52.45 14.32 20.67
N SER A 39 -52.32 14.85 19.44
CA SER A 39 -52.51 14.04 18.24
C SER A 39 -51.70 14.52 17.05
N THR A 40 -51.33 13.59 16.16
CA THR A 40 -50.78 13.89 14.85
C THR A 40 -51.71 13.40 13.75
N SER A 41 -52.07 14.30 12.83
CA SER A 41 -52.83 13.96 11.62
C SER A 41 -51.89 13.77 10.44
N TRP A 42 -52.03 12.64 9.77
CA TRP A 42 -51.29 12.22 8.59
C TRP A 42 -52.21 12.21 7.36
N ILE A 43 -51.69 12.55 6.20
CA ILE A 43 -52.42 12.51 4.92
C ILE A 43 -51.59 11.84 3.83
N SER A 44 -52.23 11.17 2.88
CA SER A 44 -51.55 10.49 1.77
C SER A 44 -50.48 11.37 1.12
N SER A 45 -49.33 10.75 0.85
CA SER A 45 -48.16 11.40 0.27
C SER A 45 -48.30 11.66 -1.24
N VAL A 46 -49.25 11.00 -1.91
CA VAL A 46 -49.49 11.15 -3.36
C VAL A 46 -50.22 12.47 -3.64
N ARG A 47 -49.51 13.43 -4.26
CA ARG A 47 -50.02 14.77 -4.59
C ARG A 47 -49.71 15.19 -6.03
N THR A 48 -50.09 14.37 -7.00
CA THR A 48 -49.94 14.75 -8.41
C THR A 48 -51.17 15.53 -8.90
N ASN A 49 -51.01 16.36 -9.92
CA ASN A 49 -52.13 17.10 -10.52
C ASN A 49 -53.20 16.18 -11.14
N LYS A 50 -52.84 14.94 -11.49
CA LYS A 50 -53.74 13.94 -12.10
C LYS A 50 -54.39 13.01 -11.07
N ASN A 51 -53.74 12.78 -9.92
CA ASN A 51 -54.27 11.93 -8.87
C ASN A 51 -53.76 12.44 -7.50
N ARG A 52 -54.68 12.87 -6.63
CA ARG A 52 -54.40 13.39 -5.30
C ARG A 52 -55.03 12.45 -4.26
N GLY A 53 -54.19 11.89 -3.40
CA GLY A 53 -54.64 11.04 -2.31
C GLY A 53 -55.25 11.87 -1.18
N PHE A 54 -56.47 11.54 -0.77
CA PHE A 54 -57.18 12.21 0.33
C PHE A 54 -57.30 11.36 1.59
N ALA A 55 -56.85 10.11 1.55
CA ALA A 55 -56.79 9.24 2.71
C ALA A 55 -55.94 9.86 3.82
N SER A 56 -56.38 9.69 5.07
CA SER A 56 -55.76 10.27 6.25
C SER A 56 -55.71 9.26 7.39
N VAL A 57 -54.76 9.44 8.30
CA VAL A 57 -54.65 8.64 9.53
C VAL A 57 -54.47 9.59 10.71
N SER A 58 -55.16 9.33 11.81
CA SER A 58 -54.98 10.04 13.08
C SER A 58 -54.11 9.19 14.00
N GLN A 59 -53.14 9.80 14.66
CA GLN A 59 -52.26 9.16 15.63
C GLN A 59 -52.44 9.83 17.00
N GLN A 60 -52.68 9.03 18.04
CA GLN A 60 -52.68 9.44 19.45
C GLN A 60 -51.81 8.44 20.24
N GLY A 61 -50.64 8.89 20.70
CA GLY A 61 -49.61 7.98 21.24
C GLY A 61 -49.22 6.91 20.20
N ASN A 62 -49.41 5.64 20.57
CA ASN A 62 -49.15 4.47 19.70
C ASN A 62 -50.39 3.96 18.96
N THR A 63 -51.54 4.62 19.12
CA THR A 63 -52.80 4.22 18.50
C THR A 63 -53.00 4.96 17.18
N PHE A 64 -53.31 4.21 16.12
CA PHE A 64 -53.55 4.75 14.78
C PHE A 64 -54.99 4.47 14.35
N THR A 65 -55.68 5.49 13.85
CA THR A 65 -57.07 5.38 13.37
C THR A 65 -57.17 5.89 11.95
N ARG A 66 -57.60 5.02 11.03
CA ARG A 66 -57.80 5.38 9.61
C ARG A 66 -58.98 6.35 9.49
N GLY A 67 -58.82 7.38 8.69
CA GLY A 67 -59.86 8.35 8.38
C GLY A 67 -60.89 7.81 7.37
N PRO A 68 -61.98 8.54 7.14
CA PRO A 68 -63.14 8.06 6.38
C PRO A 68 -62.94 7.98 4.86
N LYS A 69 -61.82 8.48 4.33
CA LYS A 69 -61.53 8.50 2.89
C LYS A 69 -60.57 7.38 2.52
N GLU A 70 -60.94 6.59 1.52
CA GLU A 70 -60.09 5.53 0.98
C GLU A 70 -58.99 6.07 0.05
N HIS A 71 -58.02 5.20 -0.25
CA HIS A 71 -56.99 5.49 -1.25
C HIS A 71 -57.57 5.32 -2.65
N ASN A 72 -57.23 6.25 -3.55
CA ASN A 72 -57.60 6.25 -4.97
C ASN A 72 -56.40 5.89 -5.87
N HIS A 73 -55.43 5.19 -5.31
CA HIS A 73 -54.22 4.72 -5.97
C HIS A 73 -53.81 3.40 -5.33
N GLU A 74 -53.04 2.59 -6.03
CA GLU A 74 -52.52 1.33 -5.49
C GLU A 74 -51.45 1.58 -4.43
N GLY A 75 -51.36 0.65 -3.48
CA GLY A 75 -50.29 0.58 -2.50
C GLY A 75 -49.01 0.07 -3.13
N ASN A 76 -47.86 0.47 -2.60
CA ASN A 76 -46.57 -0.02 -3.06
C ASN A 76 -45.94 -0.90 -1.96
N PRO A 77 -45.92 -2.24 -2.11
CA PRO A 77 -45.45 -3.16 -1.08
C PRO A 77 -44.03 -2.85 -0.55
N GLY A 78 -43.15 -2.28 -1.38
CA GLY A 78 -41.80 -1.87 -0.96
C GLY A 78 -41.70 -0.51 -0.27
N ALA A 79 -42.81 0.19 -0.01
CA ALA A 79 -42.82 1.55 0.51
C ALA A 79 -42.20 1.68 1.91
N GLN A 80 -42.50 0.75 2.80
CA GLN A 80 -41.96 0.71 4.16
C GLN A 80 -40.46 0.44 4.13
N LEU A 81 -40.03 -0.62 3.44
CA LEU A 81 -38.62 -0.98 3.31
C LEU A 81 -37.79 0.16 2.71
N ARG A 82 -38.31 0.85 1.68
CA ARG A 82 -37.66 2.02 1.09
C ARG A 82 -37.52 3.18 2.08
N ALA A 83 -38.55 3.44 2.88
CA ALA A 83 -38.51 4.49 3.89
C ALA A 83 -37.48 4.18 4.98
N GLN A 84 -37.45 2.93 5.46
CA GLN A 84 -36.47 2.44 6.44
C GLN A 84 -35.04 2.53 5.90
N ALA A 85 -34.79 2.07 4.67
CA ALA A 85 -33.49 2.20 4.01
C ALA A 85 -33.03 3.65 3.92
N ILE A 86 -33.91 4.59 3.55
CA ILE A 86 -33.58 6.02 3.49
C ILE A 86 -33.24 6.56 4.89
N SER A 87 -34.00 6.18 5.92
CA SER A 87 -33.78 6.63 7.29
C SER A 87 -32.43 6.14 7.83
N LEU A 88 -32.16 4.83 7.72
CA LEU A 88 -30.90 4.23 8.16
C LEU A 88 -29.69 4.79 7.41
N VAL A 89 -29.78 4.95 6.08
CA VAL A 89 -28.72 5.57 5.28
C VAL A 89 -28.43 7.01 5.76
N LYS A 90 -29.47 7.78 6.12
CA LYS A 90 -29.27 9.14 6.66
C LYS A 90 -28.68 9.13 8.05
N ALA A 91 -29.11 8.23 8.93
CA ALA A 91 -28.57 8.10 10.28
C ALA A 91 -27.08 7.76 10.21
N ALA A 92 -26.71 6.71 9.47
CA ALA A 92 -25.32 6.30 9.28
C ALA A 92 -24.46 7.38 8.61
N ALA A 93 -25.02 8.13 7.65
CA ALA A 93 -24.33 9.26 7.03
C ALA A 93 -24.12 10.46 7.99
N ARG A 94 -24.94 10.60 9.02
CA ARG A 94 -24.77 11.66 10.04
C ARG A 94 -23.80 11.25 11.13
N GLU A 95 -23.72 9.96 11.42
CA GLU A 95 -22.80 9.36 12.40
C GLU A 95 -21.35 9.45 11.92
N ASP A 96 -21.08 9.01 10.69
CA ASP A 96 -19.76 9.15 10.06
C ASP A 96 -19.89 9.99 8.79
N ILE A 97 -19.70 11.30 8.95
CA ILE A 97 -19.83 12.25 7.87
C ILE A 97 -18.77 12.07 6.79
N TYR A 98 -17.70 11.28 6.97
CA TYR A 98 -16.63 11.09 5.98
C TYR A 98 -16.64 9.72 5.30
N LYS A 99 -17.34 8.73 5.85
CA LYS A 99 -17.50 7.39 5.25
C LYS A 99 -17.96 7.45 3.80
N SER A 100 -17.52 6.49 2.98
CA SER A 100 -17.97 6.43 1.59
C SER A 100 -19.46 6.09 1.50
N THR A 101 -20.19 6.80 0.65
CA THR A 101 -21.63 6.56 0.49
C THR A 101 -21.94 5.20 -0.10
N GLY A 102 -21.02 4.63 -0.88
CA GLY A 102 -21.09 3.24 -1.32
C GLY A 102 -21.08 2.26 -0.15
N LYS A 103 -20.16 2.44 0.81
CA LYS A 103 -20.08 1.58 2.00
C LYS A 103 -21.28 1.76 2.92
N ILE A 104 -21.70 3.00 3.20
CA ILE A 104 -22.92 3.26 4.00
C ILE A 104 -24.12 2.52 3.41
N VAL A 105 -24.34 2.64 2.09
CA VAL A 105 -25.48 2.00 1.43
C VAL A 105 -25.34 0.48 1.45
N THR A 106 -24.14 -0.05 1.23
CA THR A 106 -23.89 -1.50 1.26
C THR A 106 -24.16 -2.07 2.66
N ASP A 107 -23.56 -1.50 3.70
CA ASP A 107 -23.74 -1.92 5.09
C ASP A 107 -25.23 -1.84 5.50
N THR A 108 -25.92 -0.76 5.10
CA THR A 108 -27.36 -0.58 5.38
C THR A 108 -28.22 -1.62 4.66
N LEU A 109 -27.95 -1.88 3.39
CA LEU A 109 -28.73 -2.85 2.60
C LEU A 109 -28.50 -4.28 3.08
N LEU A 110 -27.29 -4.63 3.51
CA LEU A 110 -27.00 -5.93 4.14
C LEU A 110 -27.82 -6.15 5.42
N THR A 111 -28.04 -5.08 6.20
CA THR A 111 -28.85 -5.13 7.42
C THR A 111 -30.35 -5.30 7.12
N LEU A 112 -30.81 -4.86 5.94
CA LEU A 112 -32.22 -4.86 5.53
C LEU A 112 -32.58 -6.02 4.58
N ALA A 113 -31.61 -6.85 4.17
CA ALA A 113 -31.83 -7.89 3.18
C ALA A 113 -32.96 -8.84 3.63
N THR A 114 -34.02 -8.90 2.83
CA THR A 114 -35.18 -9.77 2.98
C THR A 114 -35.53 -10.33 1.61
N ASP A 115 -35.91 -11.60 1.54
CA ASP A 115 -35.98 -12.36 0.28
C ASP A 115 -37.11 -11.95 -0.69
N GLU A 116 -38.02 -11.06 -0.29
CA GLU A 116 -39.31 -10.87 -0.99
C GLU A 116 -39.61 -9.46 -1.51
N VAL A 117 -38.72 -8.46 -1.36
CA VAL A 117 -39.07 -7.06 -1.68
C VAL A 117 -38.07 -6.36 -2.61
N GLN A 118 -38.60 -5.65 -3.61
CA GLN A 118 -37.81 -4.85 -4.54
C GLN A 118 -37.10 -3.68 -3.83
N LEU A 119 -35.78 -3.82 -3.66
CA LEU A 119 -34.93 -2.83 -2.99
C LEU A 119 -34.86 -1.49 -3.78
N PRO A 120 -34.73 -0.35 -3.07
CA PRO A 120 -34.48 0.93 -3.72
C PRO A 120 -33.16 0.92 -4.51
N LYS A 121 -33.13 1.67 -5.62
CA LYS A 121 -31.91 1.82 -6.44
C LYS A 121 -30.76 2.34 -5.59
N VAL A 122 -29.64 1.61 -5.57
CA VAL A 122 -28.40 1.95 -4.85
C VAL A 122 -27.96 3.40 -5.14
N SER A 123 -28.02 3.83 -6.40
CA SER A 123 -27.64 5.18 -6.80
C SER A 123 -28.51 6.31 -6.23
N ASN A 124 -29.76 6.01 -5.85
CA ASN A 124 -30.63 6.97 -5.16
C ASN A 124 -30.27 7.07 -3.68
N LEU A 125 -29.98 5.94 -3.03
CA LEU A 125 -29.54 5.92 -1.64
C LEU A 125 -28.18 6.60 -1.45
N GLN A 126 -27.23 6.36 -2.37
CA GLN A 126 -25.93 7.05 -2.36
C GLN A 126 -26.10 8.56 -2.49
N ARG A 127 -27.04 9.03 -3.34
CA ARG A 127 -27.38 10.45 -3.45
C ARG A 127 -27.99 11.00 -2.16
N THR A 128 -28.79 10.22 -1.44
CA THR A 128 -29.34 10.61 -0.13
C THR A 128 -28.23 10.75 0.90
N ALA A 129 -27.32 9.77 1.01
CA ALA A 129 -26.16 9.84 1.90
C ALA A 129 -25.27 11.05 1.58
N ASN A 130 -24.97 11.27 0.30
CA ASN A 130 -24.16 12.42 -0.15
C ASN A 130 -24.78 13.76 0.26
N ARG A 131 -26.11 13.89 0.19
CA ARG A 131 -26.81 15.11 0.63
C ARG A 131 -26.73 15.30 2.14
N ALA A 132 -26.84 14.23 2.92
CA ALA A 132 -26.68 14.29 4.37
C ALA A 132 -25.26 14.73 4.74
N HIS A 133 -24.23 14.14 4.11
CA HIS A 133 -22.84 14.57 4.27
C HIS A 133 -22.64 16.05 3.94
N GLN A 134 -23.15 16.52 2.80
CA GLN A 134 -22.99 17.90 2.36
C GLN A 134 -23.63 18.94 3.29
N GLN A 135 -24.63 18.55 4.08
CA GLN A 135 -25.27 19.44 5.05
C GLN A 135 -24.43 19.63 6.33
N LEU A 136 -23.63 18.63 6.69
CA LEU A 136 -22.86 18.61 7.94
C LEU A 136 -21.37 18.90 7.74
N ARG A 137 -20.81 18.56 6.58
CA ARG A 137 -19.41 18.86 6.26
C ARG A 137 -19.21 20.36 6.09
N PRO A 138 -18.06 20.90 6.50
CA PRO A 138 -17.70 22.26 6.15
C PRO A 138 -17.70 22.46 4.64
N LYS A 139 -18.16 23.64 4.23
CA LYS A 139 -18.13 24.03 2.83
C LYS A 139 -16.69 24.11 2.36
N HIS A 140 -16.48 23.78 1.10
CA HIS A 140 -15.18 24.00 0.48
C HIS A 140 -14.93 25.52 0.44
N PRO A 141 -13.71 25.98 0.79
CA PRO A 141 -13.36 27.39 0.67
C PRO A 141 -13.53 27.90 -0.76
N THR A 142 -13.91 29.16 -0.90
CA THR A 142 -14.06 29.85 -2.18
C THR A 142 -12.86 30.74 -2.52
N ASP A 143 -12.06 31.06 -1.51
CA ASP A 143 -10.89 31.93 -1.53
C ASP A 143 -9.91 31.45 -0.44
N LEU A 144 -8.75 32.10 -0.35
CA LEU A 144 -7.69 31.71 0.60
C LEU A 144 -7.89 32.28 2.02
N GLU A 145 -8.78 33.26 2.17
CA GLU A 145 -9.04 34.02 3.41
C GLU A 145 -10.22 33.40 4.19
N PHE A 146 -10.11 32.11 4.50
CA PHE A 146 -11.12 31.38 5.27
C PHE A 146 -10.56 30.85 6.59
N GLU A 147 -11.41 30.72 7.61
CA GLU A 147 -11.01 30.01 8.82
C GLU A 147 -11.08 28.51 8.60
N ILE A 148 -9.97 27.82 8.90
CA ILE A 148 -9.95 26.36 8.78
C ILE A 148 -10.76 25.76 9.93
N ALA A 149 -11.74 24.93 9.59
CA ALA A 149 -12.60 24.28 10.58
C ALA A 149 -11.84 23.12 11.26
N THR A 150 -10.96 23.46 12.21
CA THR A 150 -10.09 22.51 12.93
C THR A 150 -10.86 21.40 13.63
N ALA A 151 -12.10 21.64 14.07
CA ALA A 151 -12.98 20.62 14.64
C ALA A 151 -13.26 19.44 13.69
N HIS A 152 -13.04 19.63 12.38
CA HIS A 152 -13.20 18.62 11.34
C HIS A 152 -11.87 18.00 10.87
N ILE A 153 -10.80 18.32 11.58
CA ILE A 153 -9.45 17.81 11.33
C ILE A 153 -9.03 17.13 12.62
N LEU A 154 -8.52 15.90 12.52
CA LEU A 154 -8.07 15.19 13.70
C LEU A 154 -6.87 15.91 14.32
N SER A 155 -6.86 15.95 15.66
CA SER A 155 -5.78 16.56 16.42
C SER A 155 -4.45 15.97 15.94
N ASP A 156 -3.46 16.85 15.74
CA ASP A 156 -2.10 16.49 15.33
C ASP A 156 -1.92 16.05 13.88
N PHE A 157 -2.92 16.20 12.99
CA PHE A 157 -2.71 15.95 11.56
C PHE A 157 -2.30 17.20 10.78
N LEU A 158 -2.92 18.35 11.05
CA LEU A 158 -2.49 19.63 10.49
C LEU A 158 -1.25 20.12 11.26
N GLN A 159 -0.12 20.26 10.56
CA GLN A 159 1.17 20.62 11.15
C GLN A 159 1.47 22.12 11.01
N ARG A 160 1.14 22.70 9.85
CA ARG A 160 1.36 24.12 9.53
C ARG A 160 0.28 24.66 8.60
N ASP A 161 -0.06 25.93 8.82
CA ASP A 161 -0.86 26.79 7.96
C ASP A 161 0.00 27.98 7.54
N ILE A 162 0.53 27.93 6.32
CA ILE A 162 1.58 28.82 5.82
C ILE A 162 0.92 29.87 4.93
N HIS A 163 1.04 31.14 5.32
CA HIS A 163 0.66 32.27 4.49
C HIS A 163 1.94 32.90 3.91
N HIS A 164 2.04 32.95 2.58
CA HIS A 164 3.23 33.43 1.89
C HIS A 164 2.85 34.20 0.63
N GLU A 165 3.25 35.47 0.53
CA GLU A 165 3.02 36.33 -0.66
C GLU A 165 1.56 36.33 -1.19
N GLY A 166 0.57 36.30 -0.29
CA GLY A 166 -0.86 36.25 -0.66
C GLY A 166 -1.36 34.86 -1.09
N HIS A 167 -0.54 33.82 -0.90
CA HIS A 167 -0.88 32.42 -1.08
C HIS A 167 -0.91 31.68 0.24
N ARG A 168 -1.63 30.55 0.28
CA ARG A 168 -1.82 29.75 1.49
C ARG A 168 -1.59 28.27 1.23
N HIS A 169 -0.81 27.65 2.10
CA HIS A 169 -0.41 26.25 1.98
C HIS A 169 -0.59 25.52 3.31
N PHE A 170 -1.01 24.26 3.26
CA PHE A 170 -1.19 23.45 4.45
C PHE A 170 -0.27 22.24 4.43
N ILE A 171 0.45 22.00 5.53
CA ILE A 171 1.23 20.78 5.73
C ILE A 171 0.44 19.83 6.62
N PHE A 172 0.26 18.60 6.16
CA PHE A 172 -0.36 17.52 6.91
C PHE A 172 0.59 16.34 7.05
N ALA A 173 0.74 15.86 8.28
CA ALA A 173 1.47 14.65 8.62
C ALA A 173 1.10 14.21 10.04
N SER A 174 1.17 12.91 10.32
CA SER A 174 1.13 12.39 11.69
C SER A 174 2.53 12.41 12.33
N PRO A 175 2.65 12.42 13.68
CA PRO A 175 3.95 12.32 14.35
C PRO A 175 4.76 11.08 13.93
N LEU A 176 4.09 9.94 13.71
CA LEU A 176 4.74 8.72 13.24
C LEU A 176 5.36 8.91 11.85
N GLN A 177 4.62 9.53 10.93
CA GLN A 177 5.13 9.84 9.60
C GLN A 177 6.35 10.77 9.63
N LEU A 178 6.33 11.83 10.46
CA LEU A 178 7.48 12.74 10.62
C LEU A 178 8.71 12.01 11.20
N SER A 179 8.50 11.06 12.13
CA SER A 179 9.58 10.21 12.66
C SER A 179 10.21 9.34 11.57
N PHE A 180 9.40 8.73 10.70
CA PHE A 180 9.92 7.96 9.57
C PHE A 180 10.60 8.85 8.53
N LEU A 181 10.04 10.04 8.26
CA LEU A 181 10.60 10.96 7.26
C LEU A 181 12.00 11.44 7.65
N SER A 182 12.21 11.81 8.92
CA SER A 182 13.54 12.21 9.42
C SER A 182 14.58 11.09 9.34
N LYS A 183 14.18 9.83 9.51
CA LYS A 183 15.07 8.65 9.42
C LYS A 183 15.26 8.13 7.99
N SER A 184 14.56 8.69 7.02
CA SER A 184 14.57 8.22 5.63
C SER A 184 15.76 8.76 4.87
N LYS A 185 16.54 7.86 4.26
CA LYS A 185 17.72 8.22 3.43
C LYS A 185 17.37 8.78 2.06
N ILE A 186 16.22 8.39 1.51
CA ILE A 186 15.80 8.82 0.18
C ILE A 186 14.39 9.37 0.25
N TRP A 187 14.19 10.59 -0.21
CA TRP A 187 12.86 11.20 -0.32
C TRP A 187 12.40 11.19 -1.77
N PHE A 188 11.14 10.84 -1.99
CA PHE A 188 10.47 10.90 -3.29
C PHE A 188 9.39 11.96 -3.21
N ILE A 189 9.52 13.05 -3.96
CA ILE A 189 8.58 14.17 -3.92
C ILE A 189 7.85 14.23 -5.26
N ASP A 190 6.53 14.25 -5.20
CA ASP A 190 5.69 14.30 -6.39
C ASP A 190 4.40 15.10 -6.15
N GLY A 191 3.86 15.69 -7.21
CA GLY A 191 2.70 16.56 -7.18
C GLY A 191 1.56 16.08 -8.08
N THR A 192 0.33 16.12 -7.58
CA THR A 192 -0.89 15.82 -8.34
C THR A 192 -1.88 16.97 -8.32
N PHE A 193 -2.45 17.26 -9.50
CA PHE A 193 -3.32 18.42 -9.74
C PHE A 193 -4.81 18.06 -9.72
N LYS A 194 -5.14 16.82 -10.08
CA LYS A 194 -6.54 16.47 -10.37
C LYS A 194 -7.37 16.47 -9.11
N VAL A 195 -6.85 15.94 -8.01
CA VAL A 195 -7.62 15.73 -6.78
C VAL A 195 -8.08 17.01 -6.09
N VAL A 196 -7.32 18.09 -6.24
CA VAL A 196 -7.57 19.36 -5.54
C VAL A 196 -8.64 20.20 -6.26
N ARG A 197 -9.21 21.15 -5.53
CA ARG A 197 -10.21 22.09 -6.01
C ARG A 197 -9.77 23.50 -5.67
N GLU A 198 -9.97 24.41 -6.62
CA GLU A 198 -9.78 25.85 -6.46
C GLU A 198 -10.42 26.35 -5.16
N PRO A 199 -9.68 27.07 -4.30
CA PRO A 199 -8.50 27.87 -4.63
C PRO A 199 -7.14 27.17 -4.54
N PHE A 200 -7.10 25.85 -4.30
CA PHE A 200 -5.86 25.07 -4.30
C PHE A 200 -5.57 24.46 -5.66
N VAL A 201 -4.30 24.47 -6.05
CA VAL A 201 -3.85 24.09 -7.40
C VAL A 201 -3.09 22.77 -7.41
N GLN A 202 -2.48 22.37 -6.30
CA GLN A 202 -1.67 21.15 -6.24
C GLN A 202 -1.74 20.47 -4.86
N LEU A 203 -1.67 19.15 -4.86
CA LEU A 203 -1.30 18.33 -3.70
C LEU A 203 0.10 17.77 -3.96
N VAL A 204 1.05 18.10 -3.10
CA VAL A 204 2.40 17.53 -3.10
C VAL A 204 2.50 16.49 -1.99
N SER A 205 3.22 15.42 -2.23
CA SER A 205 3.45 14.36 -1.25
C SER A 205 4.92 13.95 -1.20
N ILE A 206 5.44 13.74 0.00
CA ILE A 206 6.78 13.17 0.22
C ILE A 206 6.63 11.72 0.65
N HIS A 207 7.33 10.83 -0.05
CA HIS A 207 7.32 9.39 0.17
C HIS A 207 8.73 8.88 0.49
N SER A 208 8.82 7.74 1.17
CA SER A 208 10.07 7.00 1.28
C SER A 208 9.83 5.50 1.35
N TYR A 209 10.89 4.72 1.13
CA TYR A 209 10.87 3.27 1.29
C TYR A 209 11.15 2.89 2.74
N ILE A 210 10.23 2.15 3.34
CA ILE A 210 10.50 1.38 4.55
C ILE A 210 11.10 0.05 4.12
N LYS A 211 12.19 -0.35 4.76
CA LYS A 211 12.89 -1.59 4.48
C LYS A 211 13.06 -2.42 5.74
N SER A 212 12.81 -3.72 5.63
CA SER A 212 13.16 -4.73 6.63
C SER A 212 13.58 -5.99 5.88
N GLY A 213 14.88 -6.32 5.91
CA GLY A 213 15.45 -7.35 5.04
C GLY A 213 15.21 -7.04 3.57
N ASP A 214 14.75 -8.03 2.81
CA ASP A 214 14.38 -7.92 1.39
C ASP A 214 13.00 -7.29 1.16
N CYS A 215 12.21 -7.09 2.21
CA CYS A 215 10.90 -6.46 2.10
C CYS A 215 11.06 -4.95 2.08
N THR A 216 10.64 -4.34 0.98
CA THR A 216 10.65 -2.89 0.80
C THR A 216 9.29 -2.41 0.36
N LYS A 217 8.77 -1.35 0.98
CA LYS A 217 7.49 -0.76 0.63
C LYS A 217 7.61 0.75 0.65
N GLN A 218 7.17 1.42 -0.42
CA GLN A 218 7.09 2.87 -0.42
C GLN A 218 5.82 3.33 0.28
N VAL A 219 5.94 4.33 1.16
CA VAL A 219 4.83 4.87 1.94
C VAL A 219 4.80 6.40 1.86
N PRO A 220 3.61 7.03 1.90
CA PRO A 220 3.49 8.47 2.03
C PRO A 220 3.79 8.93 3.46
N LEU A 221 4.65 9.93 3.60
CA LEU A 221 5.11 10.44 4.91
C LEU A 221 4.76 11.91 5.14
N LEU A 222 4.40 12.67 4.12
CA LEU A 222 3.98 14.06 4.31
C LEU A 222 3.13 14.51 3.13
N PHE A 223 2.13 15.34 3.39
CA PHE A 223 1.27 15.92 2.37
C PHE A 223 1.26 17.44 2.47
N VAL A 224 1.25 18.12 1.32
CA VAL A 224 1.15 19.58 1.23
C VAL A 224 0.05 19.96 0.25
N VAL A 225 -0.96 20.67 0.72
CA VAL A 225 -1.97 21.27 -0.16
C VAL A 225 -1.55 22.70 -0.44
N MET A 226 -1.34 23.03 -1.71
CA MET A 226 -0.72 24.28 -2.16
C MET A 226 -1.67 25.10 -3.02
N SER A 227 -1.73 26.41 -2.78
CA SER A 227 -2.46 27.36 -3.65
C SER A 227 -1.60 27.95 -4.76
N GLN A 228 -0.28 27.71 -4.72
CA GLN A 228 0.68 28.20 -5.70
C GLN A 228 1.96 27.34 -5.68
N GLN A 229 2.65 27.29 -6.81
CA GLN A 229 3.81 26.42 -7.06
C GLN A 229 5.01 27.21 -7.58
N LYS A 230 5.35 28.35 -6.95
CA LYS A 230 6.60 29.07 -7.24
C LYS A 230 7.74 28.57 -6.37
N THR A 231 8.97 28.85 -6.77
CA THR A 231 10.18 28.54 -6.00
C THR A 231 10.11 29.10 -4.58
N THR A 232 9.55 30.31 -4.40
CA THR A 232 9.40 30.95 -3.08
C THR A 232 8.42 30.19 -2.19
N ASP A 233 7.28 29.75 -2.73
CA ASP A 233 6.30 28.89 -2.03
C ASP A 233 6.93 27.57 -1.57
N TYR A 234 7.60 26.85 -2.49
CA TYR A 234 8.29 25.61 -2.14
C TYR A 234 9.39 25.85 -1.10
N THR A 235 10.12 26.95 -1.17
CA THR A 235 11.15 27.29 -0.17
C THR A 235 10.52 27.50 1.21
N ALA A 236 9.40 28.21 1.29
CA ALA A 236 8.68 28.43 2.54
C ALA A 236 8.14 27.11 3.13
N ILE A 237 7.58 26.25 2.28
CA ILE A 237 7.10 24.92 2.67
C ILE A 237 8.25 24.04 3.16
N LEU A 238 9.36 23.96 2.41
CA LEU A 238 10.51 23.16 2.80
C LEU A 238 11.12 23.67 4.11
N GLY A 239 11.24 24.98 4.31
CA GLY A 239 11.67 25.55 5.59
C GLY A 239 10.79 25.11 6.75
N ALA A 240 9.48 25.19 6.58
CA ALA A 240 8.51 24.73 7.59
C ALA A 240 8.60 23.22 7.84
N ILE A 241 8.87 22.39 6.82
CA ILE A 241 9.10 20.95 6.98
C ILE A 241 10.36 20.70 7.82
N MET A 242 11.45 21.41 7.55
CA MET A 242 12.70 21.25 8.30
C MET A 242 12.55 21.62 9.78
N GLU A 243 11.73 22.63 10.10
CA GLU A 243 11.39 23.00 11.48
C GLU A 243 10.50 21.98 12.19
N LEU A 244 9.69 21.22 11.44
CA LEU A 244 8.82 20.16 11.97
C LEU A 244 9.57 18.86 12.26
N LEU A 245 10.69 18.61 11.56
CA LEU A 245 11.43 17.36 11.67
C LEU A 245 12.35 17.36 12.91
N PRO A 246 12.54 16.20 13.55
CA PRO A 246 13.56 16.02 14.58
C PRO A 246 14.96 16.41 14.09
N SER A 247 15.84 16.86 15.00
CA SER A 247 17.16 17.44 14.68
C SER A 247 18.14 16.54 13.92
N ASN A 248 17.88 15.23 13.80
CA ASN A 248 18.72 14.29 13.07
C ASN A 248 17.98 13.80 11.80
N ILE A 249 18.14 14.56 10.71
CA ILE A 249 17.58 14.25 9.40
C ILE A 249 18.63 13.47 8.59
N MET A 250 18.28 12.26 8.16
CA MET A 250 19.20 11.31 7.52
C MET A 250 19.11 11.31 5.99
N VAL A 251 18.45 12.28 5.38
CA VAL A 251 18.25 12.30 3.92
C VAL A 251 19.59 12.46 3.20
N GLU A 252 19.88 11.51 2.33
CA GLU A 252 21.10 11.42 1.52
C GLU A 252 20.80 11.67 0.04
N GLU A 253 19.57 11.42 -0.42
CA GLU A 253 19.15 11.65 -1.81
C GLU A 253 17.69 12.11 -1.89
N ILE A 254 17.39 12.96 -2.88
CA ILE A 254 16.02 13.37 -3.19
C ILE A 254 15.72 13.04 -4.65
N VAL A 255 14.60 12.37 -4.90
CA VAL A 255 14.10 12.05 -6.23
C VAL A 255 12.82 12.83 -6.48
N VAL A 256 12.80 13.61 -7.54
CA VAL A 256 11.67 14.46 -7.92
C VAL A 256 11.34 14.32 -9.39
N ASP A 257 10.21 14.91 -9.80
CA ASP A 257 9.94 15.18 -11.20
C ASP A 257 10.87 16.29 -11.73
N PHE A 258 10.58 16.83 -12.92
CA PHE A 258 11.46 17.82 -13.56
C PHE A 258 10.95 19.26 -13.44
N GLU A 259 10.17 19.56 -12.39
CA GLU A 259 9.65 20.90 -12.13
C GLU A 259 10.74 21.86 -11.64
N GLN A 260 11.04 22.88 -12.46
CA GLN A 260 12.15 23.80 -12.18
C GLN A 260 12.00 24.56 -10.85
N ALA A 261 10.77 24.91 -10.45
CA ALA A 261 10.51 25.64 -9.22
C ALA A 261 10.87 24.81 -7.98
N LEU A 262 10.45 23.54 -7.95
CA LEU A 262 10.78 22.60 -6.89
C LEU A 262 12.28 22.32 -6.82
N TRP A 263 12.94 22.09 -7.96
CA TRP A 263 14.40 21.91 -8.02
C TRP A 263 15.16 23.09 -7.44
N SER A 264 14.80 24.31 -7.83
CA SER A 264 15.44 25.52 -7.32
C SER A 264 15.23 25.70 -5.83
N ALA A 265 14.05 25.33 -5.30
CA ALA A 265 13.77 25.39 -3.86
C ALA A 265 14.56 24.33 -3.09
N LEU A 266 14.66 23.09 -3.61
CA LEU A 266 15.44 22.01 -2.99
C LEU A 266 16.93 22.36 -2.89
N HIS A 267 17.54 22.84 -3.97
CA HIS A 267 18.94 23.27 -3.93
C HIS A 267 19.19 24.45 -2.96
N LYS A 268 18.17 25.27 -2.69
CA LYS A 268 18.27 26.38 -1.73
C LYS A 268 18.10 25.89 -0.29
N SER A 269 17.14 24.99 -0.04
CA SER A 269 16.78 24.51 1.30
C SER A 269 17.67 23.35 1.79
N LEU A 270 18.18 22.53 0.89
CA LEU A 270 18.99 21.33 1.15
C LEU A 270 20.19 21.28 0.19
N PRO A 271 21.14 22.23 0.28
CA PRO A 271 22.21 22.38 -0.70
C PRO A 271 23.16 21.18 -0.77
N ASP A 272 23.32 20.45 0.32
CA ASP A 272 24.23 19.30 0.43
C ASP A 272 23.59 17.97 -0.01
N VAL A 273 22.27 17.97 -0.24
CA VAL A 273 21.54 16.75 -0.61
C VAL A 273 21.37 16.69 -2.13
N PRO A 274 21.95 15.69 -2.81
CA PRO A 274 21.83 15.59 -4.26
C PRO A 274 20.38 15.31 -4.69
N VAL A 275 19.95 16.08 -5.69
CA VAL A 275 18.61 16.00 -6.29
C VAL A 275 18.67 15.26 -7.62
N PHE A 276 17.78 14.29 -7.81
CA PHE A 276 17.72 13.44 -8.97
C PHE A 276 16.34 13.46 -9.65
N GLY A 277 16.37 13.42 -10.98
CA GLY A 277 15.18 13.21 -11.80
C GLY A 277 14.82 11.73 -11.94
N CYS A 278 13.52 11.45 -11.98
CA CYS A 278 12.99 10.11 -12.24
C CYS A 278 13.06 9.72 -13.74
N TRP A 279 13.42 8.46 -14.05
CA TRP A 279 13.42 7.95 -15.44
C TRP A 279 12.04 7.98 -16.09
N PHE A 280 10.97 7.70 -15.33
CA PHE A 280 9.61 7.74 -15.87
C PHE A 280 9.28 9.14 -16.37
N HIS A 281 9.51 10.16 -15.55
CA HIS A 281 9.32 11.56 -15.93
C HIS A 281 10.22 11.98 -17.09
N TRP A 282 11.43 11.42 -17.20
CA TRP A 282 12.32 11.63 -18.35
C TRP A 282 11.68 11.10 -19.63
N ALA A 283 11.31 9.81 -19.63
CA ALA A 283 10.70 9.15 -20.78
C ALA A 283 9.39 9.85 -21.17
N GLN A 284 8.59 10.27 -20.19
CA GLN A 284 7.36 11.02 -20.41
C GLN A 284 7.63 12.40 -21.00
N ALA A 285 8.64 13.13 -20.53
CA ALA A 285 9.04 14.43 -21.07
C ALA A 285 9.50 14.30 -22.54
N VAL A 286 10.33 13.30 -22.84
CA VAL A 286 10.74 12.97 -24.23
C VAL A 286 9.51 12.65 -25.08
N TYR A 287 8.62 11.78 -24.61
CA TYR A 287 7.42 11.37 -25.35
C TYR A 287 6.43 12.52 -25.59
N ASN A 288 6.30 13.45 -24.64
CA ASN A 288 5.48 14.63 -24.80
C ASN A 288 5.99 15.53 -25.94
N ARG A 289 7.32 15.60 -26.15
CA ARG A 289 7.92 16.31 -27.29
C ARG A 289 7.75 15.56 -28.60
N VAL A 290 7.85 14.22 -28.59
CA VAL A 290 7.49 13.37 -29.73
C VAL A 290 6.07 13.66 -30.21
N LYS A 291 5.10 13.73 -29.29
CA LYS A 291 3.70 14.11 -29.61
C LYS A 291 3.62 15.53 -30.17
N LYS A 292 4.25 16.51 -29.51
CA LYS A 292 4.23 17.92 -29.92
C LYS A 292 4.80 18.16 -31.33
N TYR A 293 5.83 17.42 -31.71
CA TYR A 293 6.45 17.54 -33.04
C TYR A 293 5.80 16.64 -34.11
N GLY A 294 4.67 16.00 -33.81
CA GLY A 294 3.95 15.17 -34.79
C GLY A 294 4.59 13.81 -35.08
N LEU A 295 5.57 13.38 -34.27
CA LEU A 295 6.28 12.11 -34.46
C LEU A 295 5.50 10.89 -33.96
N ARG A 296 4.30 11.06 -33.39
CA ARG A 296 3.51 9.96 -32.80
C ARG A 296 3.19 8.86 -33.80
N SER A 297 2.70 9.22 -34.99
CA SER A 297 2.36 8.23 -36.02
C SER A 297 3.61 7.46 -36.47
N ALA A 298 4.71 8.17 -36.74
CA ALA A 298 5.98 7.57 -37.12
C ALA A 298 6.56 6.66 -36.02
N TYR A 299 6.47 7.05 -34.75
CA TYR A 299 6.84 6.20 -33.61
C TYR A 299 6.04 4.89 -33.57
N VAL A 300 4.74 4.93 -33.87
CA VAL A 300 3.87 3.75 -33.87
C VAL A 300 4.07 2.87 -35.11
N HIS A 301 4.37 3.43 -36.28
CA HIS A 301 4.36 2.65 -37.52
C HIS A 301 5.73 2.46 -38.19
N GLN A 302 6.76 3.22 -37.80
CA GLN A 302 8.07 3.20 -38.45
C GLN A 302 9.15 2.76 -37.45
N LEU A 303 9.69 1.56 -37.66
CA LEU A 303 10.69 0.94 -36.79
C LEU A 303 11.94 1.82 -36.56
N PRO A 304 12.53 2.48 -37.58
CA PRO A 304 13.71 3.32 -37.37
C PRO A 304 13.45 4.48 -36.40
N VAL A 305 12.28 5.14 -36.54
CA VAL A 305 11.87 6.26 -35.67
C VAL A 305 11.58 5.78 -34.26
N ARG A 306 10.93 4.62 -34.14
CA ARG A 306 10.65 3.99 -32.85
C ARG A 306 11.94 3.68 -32.09
N ASN A 307 12.91 3.05 -32.75
CA ASN A 307 14.18 2.68 -32.14
C ASN A 307 14.97 3.93 -31.72
N TYR A 308 15.08 4.94 -32.59
CA TYR A 308 15.73 6.21 -32.25
C TYR A 308 15.12 6.86 -31.00
N ILE A 309 13.78 6.95 -30.92
CA ILE A 309 13.09 7.53 -29.76
C ILE A 309 13.29 6.67 -28.49
N ARG A 310 13.25 5.34 -28.61
CA ARG A 310 13.51 4.44 -27.48
C ARG A 310 14.93 4.55 -26.96
N ASP A 311 15.91 4.68 -27.86
CA ASP A 311 17.31 4.89 -27.49
C ASP A 311 17.48 6.22 -26.73
N LEU A 312 16.79 7.30 -27.15
CA LEU A 312 16.75 8.56 -26.41
C LEU A 312 16.11 8.41 -25.00
N MET A 313 15.05 7.62 -24.87
CA MET A 313 14.42 7.34 -23.57
C MET A 313 15.28 6.42 -22.68
N ALA A 314 16.20 5.65 -23.26
CA ALA A 314 17.09 4.75 -22.55
C ALA A 314 18.39 5.41 -22.05
N LEU A 315 18.70 6.63 -22.48
CA LEU A 315 19.90 7.38 -22.06
C LEU A 315 20.14 7.39 -20.53
N PRO A 316 19.12 7.55 -19.67
CA PRO A 316 19.34 7.55 -18.22
C PRO A 316 19.91 6.24 -17.68
N HIS A 317 19.89 5.14 -18.44
CA HIS A 317 20.46 3.87 -18.00
C HIS A 317 21.98 3.79 -18.22
N LEU A 318 22.58 4.77 -18.88
CA LEU A 318 24.02 4.85 -19.06
C LEU A 318 24.69 5.57 -17.90
N PRO A 319 25.96 5.23 -17.58
CA PRO A 319 26.79 6.08 -16.72
C PRO A 319 26.77 7.53 -17.22
N ALA A 320 26.68 8.50 -16.30
CA ALA A 320 26.58 9.92 -16.66
C ALA A 320 27.68 10.39 -17.61
N SER A 321 28.91 9.88 -17.44
CA SER A 321 30.06 10.18 -18.32
C SER A 321 29.90 9.71 -19.76
N HIS A 322 29.06 8.70 -20.02
CA HIS A 322 28.85 8.14 -21.36
C HIS A 322 27.64 8.73 -22.08
N ILE A 323 26.74 9.42 -21.36
CA ILE A 323 25.49 9.95 -21.91
C ILE A 323 25.73 10.92 -23.05
N ASN A 324 26.67 11.86 -22.92
CA ASN A 324 26.92 12.87 -23.96
C ASN A 324 27.41 12.24 -25.26
N ASN A 325 28.32 11.25 -25.16
CA ASN A 325 28.82 10.53 -26.33
C ASN A 325 27.70 9.73 -27.01
N ALA A 326 26.94 8.95 -26.22
CA ALA A 326 25.81 8.18 -26.74
C ALA A 326 24.75 9.08 -27.40
N PHE A 327 24.44 10.23 -26.80
CA PHE A 327 23.53 11.21 -27.37
C PHE A 327 24.02 11.73 -28.72
N ASN A 328 25.31 12.08 -28.84
CA ASN A 328 25.89 12.53 -30.10
C ASN A 328 25.84 11.44 -31.19
N GLN A 329 26.14 10.18 -30.85
CA GLN A 329 26.03 9.06 -31.80
C GLN A 329 24.59 8.83 -32.28
N LEU A 330 23.58 9.08 -31.43
CA LEU A 330 22.17 8.99 -31.83
C LEU A 330 21.80 10.06 -32.86
N LYS A 331 22.48 11.22 -32.87
CA LYS A 331 22.27 12.27 -33.88
C LYS A 331 22.50 11.75 -35.30
N ASP A 332 23.54 10.95 -35.48
CA ASP A 332 23.91 10.39 -36.79
C ASP A 332 22.94 9.29 -37.24
N ARG A 333 22.21 8.69 -36.29
CA ARG A 333 21.17 7.67 -36.51
C ARG A 333 19.77 8.28 -36.71
N CYS A 334 19.66 9.59 -36.89
CA CYS A 334 18.40 10.29 -37.06
C CYS A 334 17.63 9.76 -38.30
N PRO A 335 16.34 9.38 -38.19
CA PRO A 335 15.59 8.79 -39.30
C PRO A 335 15.39 9.74 -40.48
N GLN A 336 15.70 9.29 -41.70
CA GLN A 336 15.58 10.09 -42.93
C GLN A 336 14.16 10.60 -43.18
N ALA A 337 13.14 9.75 -42.98
CA ALA A 337 11.74 10.04 -43.31
C ALA A 337 11.11 11.16 -42.45
N GLN A 338 11.69 11.53 -41.30
CA GLN A 338 11.19 12.60 -40.41
C GLN A 338 12.35 13.46 -39.88
N THR A 339 13.39 13.62 -40.68
CA THR A 339 14.65 14.28 -40.31
C THR A 339 14.43 15.64 -39.64
N ALA A 340 13.57 16.50 -40.18
CA ALA A 340 13.35 17.84 -39.63
C ALA A 340 12.71 17.83 -38.22
N GLN A 341 11.71 16.98 -37.99
CA GLN A 341 11.05 16.84 -36.69
C GLN A 341 11.96 16.16 -35.67
N ALA A 342 12.71 15.14 -36.09
CA ALA A 342 13.64 14.41 -35.25
C ALA A 342 14.86 15.27 -34.86
N GLN A 343 15.36 16.12 -35.76
CA GLN A 343 16.39 17.14 -35.46
C GLN A 343 15.88 18.21 -34.47
N LYS A 344 14.62 18.67 -34.62
CA LYS A 344 13.99 19.57 -33.65
C LYS A 344 13.91 18.95 -32.25
N LEU A 345 13.53 17.67 -32.18
CA LEU A 345 13.53 16.91 -30.92
C LEU A 345 14.94 16.82 -30.32
N HIS A 346 15.93 16.44 -31.14
CA HIS A 346 17.32 16.29 -30.72
C HIS A 346 17.87 17.60 -30.14
N LYS A 347 17.79 18.70 -30.89
CA LYS A 347 18.29 20.01 -30.46
C LYS A 347 17.61 20.51 -29.18
N LEU A 348 16.32 20.22 -29.01
CA LEU A 348 15.62 20.57 -27.78
C LEU A 348 16.17 19.79 -26.59
N LEU A 349 16.35 18.47 -26.73
CA LEU A 349 16.88 17.62 -25.66
C LEU A 349 18.30 18.02 -25.30
N GLU A 350 19.13 18.34 -26.30
CA GLU A 350 20.48 18.85 -26.12
C GLU A 350 20.50 20.05 -25.18
N ASN A 351 19.75 21.11 -25.53
CA ASN A 351 19.67 22.35 -24.77
C ASN A 351 19.04 22.18 -23.38
N THR A 352 18.10 21.24 -23.21
CA THR A 352 17.33 21.11 -21.98
C THR A 352 18.02 20.21 -20.95
N TRP A 353 18.75 19.19 -21.41
CA TRP A 353 19.15 18.04 -20.59
C TRP A 353 20.60 17.60 -20.73
N ILE A 354 21.22 17.85 -21.87
CA ILE A 354 22.60 17.40 -22.14
C ILE A 354 23.60 18.49 -21.77
N THR A 355 23.35 19.72 -22.22
CA THR A 355 24.22 20.88 -21.97
C THR A 355 23.74 21.76 -20.82
N SER A 356 22.68 21.36 -20.12
CA SER A 356 22.11 22.12 -19.00
C SER A 356 23.06 22.12 -17.80
N ALA A 357 23.49 23.32 -17.38
CA ALA A 357 24.27 23.50 -16.16
C ALA A 357 23.44 23.21 -14.89
N SER A 358 22.13 23.46 -14.92
CA SER A 358 21.25 23.24 -13.76
C SER A 358 20.78 21.80 -13.62
N ARG A 359 20.76 21.02 -14.71
CA ARG A 359 20.33 19.61 -14.72
C ARG A 359 21.24 18.76 -15.62
N PRO A 360 22.53 18.62 -15.27
CA PRO A 360 23.46 17.82 -16.05
C PRO A 360 23.11 16.33 -15.99
N PRO A 361 23.62 15.49 -16.90
CA PRO A 361 23.35 14.05 -16.93
C PRO A 361 23.55 13.29 -15.61
N SER A 362 24.46 13.76 -14.75
CA SER A 362 24.66 13.20 -13.40
C SER A 362 23.41 13.27 -12.51
N THR A 363 22.53 14.26 -12.75
CA THR A 363 21.31 14.51 -11.96
C THR A 363 20.10 13.71 -12.44
N TRP A 364 20.19 12.98 -13.55
CA TRP A 364 19.07 12.16 -14.03
C TRP A 364 19.49 10.78 -14.54
N SER A 365 20.78 10.46 -14.52
CA SER A 365 21.25 9.09 -14.71
C SER A 365 20.76 8.18 -13.58
N THR A 366 20.13 7.08 -13.99
CA THR A 366 19.65 5.98 -13.16
C THR A 366 20.58 4.77 -13.16
N TYR A 367 21.76 4.89 -13.75
CA TYR A 367 22.75 3.81 -13.80
C TYR A 367 23.12 3.35 -12.39
N LYS A 368 23.04 2.03 -12.16
CA LYS A 368 23.25 1.38 -10.84
C LYS A 368 22.34 1.86 -9.71
N ARG A 369 21.26 2.61 -9.98
CA ARG A 369 20.26 2.95 -8.97
C ARG A 369 19.32 1.78 -8.72
N VAL A 370 19.03 1.54 -7.43
CA VAL A 370 18.09 0.52 -6.95
C VAL A 370 16.66 0.90 -7.30
N VAL A 371 16.30 2.18 -7.08
CA VAL A 371 14.99 2.73 -7.47
C VAL A 371 15.20 3.65 -8.66
N ARG A 372 14.58 3.29 -9.80
CA ARG A 372 14.75 4.01 -11.08
C ARG A 372 13.52 4.83 -11.46
N THR A 373 12.38 4.57 -10.83
CA THR A 373 11.06 5.11 -11.21
C THR A 373 10.27 5.53 -9.99
N ASN A 374 9.39 6.52 -10.15
CA ASN A 374 8.45 6.97 -9.10
C ASN A 374 7.08 6.27 -9.19
N ASN A 375 7.05 5.07 -9.81
CA ASN A 375 5.81 4.37 -10.16
C ASN A 375 4.91 4.09 -8.94
N GLU A 376 5.47 3.88 -7.76
CA GLU A 376 4.69 3.64 -6.53
C GLU A 376 3.98 4.91 -6.05
N VAL A 377 4.63 6.08 -6.10
CA VAL A 377 4.01 7.38 -5.79
C VAL A 377 2.93 7.72 -6.82
N GLU A 378 3.20 7.53 -8.11
CA GLU A 378 2.21 7.73 -9.16
C GLU A 378 1.03 6.77 -9.03
N GLY A 379 1.31 5.51 -8.69
CA GLY A 379 0.30 4.51 -8.37
C GLY A 379 -0.56 4.94 -7.17
N TRP A 380 0.07 5.53 -6.15
CA TRP A 380 -0.62 6.12 -5.00
C TRP A 380 -1.51 7.30 -5.41
N HIS A 381 -0.99 8.27 -6.19
CA HIS A 381 -1.80 9.37 -6.75
C HIS A 381 -2.93 8.87 -7.62
N HIS A 382 -2.71 7.83 -8.42
CA HIS A 382 -3.73 7.23 -9.27
C HIS A 382 -4.84 6.60 -8.43
N ARG A 383 -4.51 5.84 -7.37
CA ARG A 383 -5.50 5.30 -6.42
C ARG A 383 -6.27 6.41 -5.73
N LEU A 384 -5.58 7.46 -5.26
CA LEU A 384 -6.23 8.62 -4.63
C LEU A 384 -7.23 9.28 -5.59
N ASN A 385 -6.81 9.51 -6.84
CA ASN A 385 -7.66 10.08 -7.88
C ASN A 385 -8.84 9.17 -8.26
N HIS A 386 -8.65 7.85 -8.28
CA HIS A 386 -9.68 6.88 -8.64
C HIS A 386 -10.71 6.70 -7.52
N ASN A 387 -10.24 6.67 -6.27
CA ASN A 387 -11.09 6.52 -5.09
C ASN A 387 -11.79 7.83 -4.70
N SER A 388 -11.41 8.95 -5.31
CA SER A 388 -12.07 10.24 -5.11
C SER A 388 -13.51 10.21 -5.66
N PRO A 389 -14.54 10.51 -4.84
CA PRO A 389 -15.93 10.50 -5.30
C PRO A 389 -16.22 11.51 -6.43
N THR A 390 -15.38 12.54 -6.55
CA THR A 390 -15.45 13.58 -7.58
C THR A 390 -14.05 13.90 -8.08
N LYS A 391 -13.95 14.30 -9.37
CA LYS A 391 -12.67 14.72 -9.98
C LYS A 391 -11.99 15.92 -9.31
N ARG A 392 -12.64 16.62 -8.38
CA ARG A 392 -12.12 17.74 -7.58
C ARG A 392 -12.79 17.66 -6.21
N MET A 393 -12.03 17.31 -5.18
CA MET A 393 -12.60 17.03 -3.86
C MET A 393 -12.82 18.31 -3.06
N ASN A 394 -13.80 18.30 -2.16
CA ASN A 394 -13.86 19.29 -1.09
C ASN A 394 -12.61 19.14 -0.21
N LEU A 395 -12.02 20.25 0.22
CA LEU A 395 -10.81 20.30 1.05
C LEU A 395 -10.88 19.36 2.26
N TYR A 396 -11.98 19.39 3.03
CA TYR A 396 -12.12 18.56 4.23
C TYR A 396 -12.30 17.07 3.91
N LEU A 397 -12.88 16.75 2.74
CA LEU A 397 -12.91 15.37 2.26
C LEU A 397 -11.52 14.89 1.84
N LEU A 398 -10.74 15.77 1.19
CA LEU A 398 -9.34 15.48 0.86
C LEU A 398 -8.52 15.27 2.14
N ILE A 399 -8.61 16.16 3.13
CA ILE A 399 -7.92 16.03 4.42
C ILE A 399 -8.25 14.68 5.08
N ASN A 400 -9.53 14.31 5.16
CA ASN A 400 -9.90 13.01 5.74
C ASN A 400 -9.32 11.83 4.93
N THR A 401 -9.34 11.91 3.59
CA THR A 401 -8.78 10.86 2.74
C THR A 401 -7.27 10.70 2.96
N LEU A 402 -6.54 11.82 3.09
CA LEU A 402 -5.11 11.81 3.41
C LEU A 402 -4.86 11.27 4.83
N TYR A 403 -5.74 11.59 5.77
CA TYR A 403 -5.65 11.06 7.12
C TYR A 403 -5.85 9.54 7.17
N ASP A 404 -6.81 8.99 6.43
CA ASP A 404 -7.02 7.55 6.35
C ASP A 404 -5.80 6.82 5.78
N GLU A 405 -5.05 7.43 4.85
CA GLU A 405 -3.77 6.89 4.36
C GLU A 405 -2.73 6.81 5.48
N THR A 406 -2.71 7.75 6.43
CA THR A 406 -1.79 7.68 7.58
C THR A 406 -2.08 6.51 8.50
N LYS A 407 -3.34 6.08 8.62
CA LYS A 407 -3.73 4.92 9.45
C LYS A 407 -3.19 3.61 8.90
N LEU A 408 -2.86 3.57 7.61
CA LEU A 408 -2.28 2.40 6.97
C LEU A 408 -0.78 2.26 7.29
N LEU A 409 -0.11 3.34 7.68
CA LEU A 409 1.34 3.33 7.89
C LEU A 409 1.78 2.27 8.93
N PRO A 410 1.20 2.18 10.14
CA PRO A 410 1.56 1.12 11.09
C PRO A 410 1.38 -0.28 10.50
N LEU A 411 0.26 -0.53 9.82
CA LEU A 411 -0.01 -1.83 9.19
C LEU A 411 1.01 -2.16 8.08
N GLN A 412 1.43 -1.16 7.31
CA GLN A 412 2.43 -1.30 6.26
C GLN A 412 3.84 -1.54 6.83
N VAL A 413 4.16 -0.89 7.96
CA VAL A 413 5.38 -1.15 8.72
C VAL A 413 5.35 -2.58 9.24
N ASP A 414 4.27 -2.98 9.90
CA ASP A 414 4.08 -4.32 10.46
C ASP A 414 4.11 -5.39 9.37
N GLU A 415 3.52 -5.15 8.19
CA GLU A 415 3.60 -6.06 7.05
C GLU A 415 5.05 -6.26 6.58
N VAL A 416 5.83 -5.16 6.48
CA VAL A 416 7.24 -5.21 6.09
C VAL A 416 8.10 -5.87 7.18
N VAL A 417 7.79 -5.65 8.46
CA VAL A 417 8.48 -6.26 9.61
C VAL A 417 8.10 -7.73 9.78
N ALA A 418 6.83 -8.09 9.67
CA ALA A 418 6.29 -9.44 9.81
C ALA A 418 6.60 -10.34 8.60
N ALA A 419 6.86 -9.75 7.42
CA ALA A 419 7.41 -10.47 6.28
C ALA A 419 8.87 -10.93 6.48
N LYS A 420 9.47 -10.62 7.64
CA LYS A 420 10.72 -11.22 8.12
C LYS A 420 10.43 -12.62 8.67
N PRO A 421 10.89 -13.71 8.03
CA PRO A 421 10.87 -15.00 8.69
C PRO A 421 11.80 -14.93 9.91
N PRO A 422 11.43 -15.53 11.05
CA PRO A 422 12.31 -15.57 12.22
C PRO A 422 13.59 -16.33 11.87
N CYS A 423 14.74 -15.64 11.94
CA CYS A 423 16.02 -16.12 11.45
C CYS A 423 16.79 -16.97 12.47
N ARG A 424 16.08 -17.53 13.46
CA ARG A 424 16.65 -18.42 14.47
C ARG A 424 15.75 -19.62 14.66
N VAL A 425 16.33 -20.79 14.45
CA VAL A 425 15.69 -22.08 14.71
C VAL A 425 16.49 -22.84 15.75
N PHE A 426 15.87 -23.80 16.41
CA PHE A 426 16.54 -24.69 17.34
C PHE A 426 16.33 -26.15 16.95
N LEU A 427 17.32 -26.98 17.26
CA LEU A 427 17.23 -28.44 17.29
C LEU A 427 17.54 -28.92 18.72
N MET A 428 16.71 -29.78 19.29
CA MET A 428 16.96 -30.45 20.56
C MET A 428 17.51 -31.85 20.29
N LEU A 429 18.80 -32.07 20.58
CA LEU A 429 19.48 -33.34 20.36
C LEU A 429 19.47 -34.20 21.63
N LYS A 430 19.13 -35.48 21.49
CA LYS A 430 19.10 -36.48 22.56
C LYS A 430 19.78 -37.77 22.11
N TRP A 431 20.63 -38.32 22.96
CA TRP A 431 21.22 -39.66 22.83
C TRP A 431 21.35 -40.28 24.22
N LYS A 432 21.90 -41.49 24.31
CA LYS A 432 21.94 -42.24 25.58
C LYS A 432 22.79 -41.56 26.66
N ASP A 433 23.87 -40.89 26.27
CA ASP A 433 24.87 -40.36 27.21
C ASP A 433 24.59 -38.93 27.71
N ASN A 434 23.53 -38.27 27.23
CA ASN A 434 23.10 -36.97 27.79
C ASN A 434 21.80 -37.13 28.59
N ASP A 435 21.72 -36.66 29.84
CA ASP A 435 20.56 -36.91 30.71
C ASP A 435 19.25 -36.28 30.16
N ALA A 436 19.36 -35.09 29.57
CA ALA A 436 18.26 -34.35 28.98
C ALA A 436 18.57 -33.92 27.53
N PRO A 437 17.54 -33.69 26.68
CA PRO A 437 17.74 -33.10 25.36
C PRO A 437 18.46 -31.75 25.44
N ARG A 438 19.48 -31.54 24.60
CA ARG A 438 20.30 -30.33 24.58
C ARG A 438 20.08 -29.53 23.31
N ARG A 439 20.03 -28.21 23.45
CA ARG A 439 19.64 -27.28 22.39
C ARG A 439 20.84 -26.87 21.52
N VAL A 440 20.64 -26.92 20.22
CA VAL A 440 21.49 -26.29 19.19
C VAL A 440 20.70 -25.12 18.59
N LEU A 441 21.23 -23.91 18.69
CA LEU A 441 20.62 -22.70 18.14
C LEU A 441 21.29 -22.33 16.83
N ILE A 442 20.50 -22.23 15.76
CA ILE A 442 21.00 -21.99 14.41
C ILE A 442 20.42 -20.68 13.90
N HIS A 443 21.30 -19.77 13.49
CA HIS A 443 20.94 -18.59 12.71
C HIS A 443 20.91 -18.98 11.23
N LEU A 444 19.80 -18.71 10.56
CA LEU A 444 19.65 -18.99 9.13
C LEU A 444 20.00 -17.74 8.32
N SER A 445 20.75 -17.92 7.23
CA SER A 445 20.98 -16.86 6.24
C SER A 445 19.64 -16.49 5.60
N THR A 446 19.32 -15.20 5.57
CA THR A 446 17.96 -14.71 5.30
C THR A 446 17.41 -15.06 3.91
N ASP A 447 18.25 -15.39 2.93
CA ASP A 447 17.86 -15.34 1.51
C ASP A 447 18.30 -16.55 0.67
N THR A 448 18.27 -17.78 1.21
CA THR A 448 18.56 -19.01 0.42
C THR A 448 17.37 -19.98 0.36
N PRO A 449 17.14 -20.71 -0.76
CA PRO A 449 16.12 -21.76 -0.81
C PRO A 449 16.31 -22.83 0.28
N ARG A 450 17.56 -23.17 0.58
CA ARG A 450 17.96 -24.09 1.64
C ARG A 450 17.56 -23.60 3.04
N ALA A 451 17.82 -22.33 3.37
CA ALA A 451 17.39 -21.73 4.64
C ALA A 451 15.87 -21.74 4.80
N ARG A 452 15.13 -21.39 3.73
CA ARG A 452 13.66 -21.43 3.72
C ARG A 452 13.11 -22.85 3.93
N GLN A 453 13.68 -23.85 3.25
CA GLN A 453 13.28 -25.23 3.46
C GLN A 453 13.63 -25.70 4.88
N PHE A 454 14.82 -25.38 5.37
CA PHE A 454 15.25 -25.75 6.72
C PHE A 454 14.31 -25.19 7.78
N LEU A 455 13.85 -23.95 7.62
CA LEU A 455 12.83 -23.33 8.46
C LEU A 455 11.50 -24.10 8.41
N LEU A 456 11.02 -24.46 7.22
CA LEU A 456 9.78 -25.23 7.04
C LEU A 456 9.84 -26.61 7.70
N LEU A 457 11.00 -27.27 7.63
CA LEU A 457 11.23 -28.57 8.27
C LEU A 457 11.40 -28.45 9.79
N CYS A 458 11.96 -27.34 10.30
CA CYS A 458 11.97 -27.08 11.74
C CYS A 458 10.57 -26.81 12.29
N THR A 459 9.68 -26.15 11.53
CA THR A 459 8.32 -25.82 12.00
C THR A 459 7.28 -26.91 11.71
N GLY A 460 7.54 -27.81 10.77
CA GLY A 460 6.56 -28.83 10.34
C GLY A 460 5.33 -28.26 9.62
N GLN A 461 5.33 -26.97 9.24
CA GLN A 461 4.15 -26.28 8.68
C GLN A 461 3.63 -26.86 7.36
N ARG A 462 4.43 -27.69 6.67
CA ARG A 462 4.06 -28.35 5.41
C ARG A 462 3.94 -29.87 5.52
N GLY A 463 3.86 -30.41 6.74
CA GLY A 463 3.79 -31.85 7.00
C GLY A 463 5.14 -32.42 7.47
N PRO A 464 6.12 -32.62 6.57
CA PRO A 464 7.44 -33.13 6.96
C PRO A 464 8.17 -32.23 7.97
N CYS A 465 8.87 -32.85 8.91
CA CYS A 465 9.51 -32.17 10.03
C CYS A 465 10.83 -32.85 10.42
N TYR A 466 11.77 -32.08 10.99
CA TYR A 466 13.00 -32.65 11.57
C TYR A 466 12.80 -33.32 12.93
N ASN A 467 11.67 -33.09 13.62
CA ASN A 467 11.36 -33.81 14.84
C ASN A 467 11.22 -35.32 14.53
N GLY A 468 11.98 -36.14 15.24
CA GLY A 468 12.10 -37.58 15.03
C GLY A 468 13.20 -37.99 14.05
N THR A 469 13.93 -37.03 13.46
CA THR A 469 15.07 -37.35 12.58
C THR A 469 16.32 -37.71 13.38
N LYS A 470 17.19 -38.52 12.80
CA LYS A 470 18.46 -38.96 13.36
C LYS A 470 19.62 -38.30 12.64
N LEU A 471 20.74 -38.18 13.35
CA LEU A 471 22.03 -38.02 12.70
C LEU A 471 22.53 -39.39 12.25
N PHE A 472 23.07 -39.53 11.04
CA PHE A 472 23.39 -40.85 10.49
C PHE A 472 24.81 -40.97 9.94
N GLY A 473 25.64 -39.92 10.05
CA GLY A 473 27.05 -40.03 9.69
C GLY A 473 27.93 -38.91 10.26
N VAL A 474 29.20 -39.25 10.46
CA VAL A 474 30.29 -38.32 10.79
C VAL A 474 31.40 -38.54 9.77
N TRP A 475 31.89 -37.47 9.16
CA TRP A 475 33.02 -37.52 8.24
C TRP A 475 34.20 -36.76 8.82
N LEU A 476 35.40 -37.16 8.42
CA LEU A 476 36.66 -36.56 8.89
C LEU A 476 36.73 -36.54 10.42
N LYS A 477 36.28 -37.62 11.07
CA LYS A 477 36.17 -37.71 12.53
C LYS A 477 37.50 -37.33 13.19
N ARG A 478 37.45 -36.32 14.06
CA ARG A 478 38.52 -35.66 14.80
C ARG A 478 39.53 -34.88 13.96
N GLN A 479 39.35 -34.74 12.65
CA GLN A 479 40.24 -34.03 11.72
C GLN A 479 39.70 -32.63 11.36
N PRO A 480 40.53 -31.73 10.78
CA PRO A 480 40.03 -30.48 10.19
C PRO A 480 38.90 -30.74 9.20
N GLY A 481 37.83 -29.98 9.30
CA GLY A 481 36.63 -30.18 8.49
C GLY A 481 35.75 -31.36 8.94
N GLU A 482 35.81 -31.81 10.19
CA GLU A 482 34.82 -32.75 10.73
C GLU A 482 33.40 -32.18 10.57
N TRP A 483 32.45 -33.01 10.14
CA TRP A 483 31.04 -32.63 10.02
C TRP A 483 30.11 -33.83 10.25
N VAL A 484 28.89 -33.52 10.69
CA VAL A 484 27.80 -34.49 10.91
C VAL A 484 26.67 -34.28 9.90
N MET A 485 25.92 -35.34 9.59
CA MET A 485 24.77 -35.29 8.67
C MET A 485 23.49 -35.78 9.34
N GLY A 486 22.37 -35.13 9.00
CA GLY A 486 21.02 -35.51 9.40
C GLY A 486 19.95 -34.99 8.43
N GLY A 487 18.68 -35.12 8.81
CA GLY A 487 17.55 -34.51 8.09
C GLY A 487 16.78 -35.42 7.12
N ASP A 488 17.06 -36.73 7.13
CA ASP A 488 16.23 -37.73 6.45
C ASP A 488 14.97 -38.02 7.29
N TYR A 489 13.89 -37.27 7.00
CA TYR A 489 12.60 -37.42 7.68
C TYR A 489 11.75 -38.61 7.22
N GLU A 490 12.21 -39.37 6.22
CA GLU A 490 11.45 -40.49 5.66
C GLU A 490 11.92 -41.82 6.25
N GLY A 491 13.22 -42.12 6.08
CA GLY A 491 13.80 -43.42 6.42
C GLY A 491 14.78 -43.38 7.60
N ASN A 492 15.31 -42.20 7.93
CA ASN A 492 16.44 -42.06 8.86
C ASN A 492 17.65 -42.96 8.52
N ASP A 493 17.81 -43.32 7.25
CA ASP A 493 18.87 -44.20 6.73
C ASP A 493 19.83 -43.49 5.77
N GLY A 494 19.58 -42.21 5.53
CA GLY A 494 20.36 -41.33 4.65
C GLY A 494 19.98 -41.47 3.17
N ARG A 495 18.96 -42.26 2.83
CA ARG A 495 18.49 -42.43 1.45
C ARG A 495 17.25 -41.59 1.13
N GLY A 496 16.55 -41.10 2.14
CA GLY A 496 15.37 -40.24 2.00
C GLY A 496 15.61 -38.79 2.41
N GLY A 497 14.50 -38.08 2.62
CA GLY A 497 14.46 -36.66 2.91
C GLY A 497 14.25 -35.84 1.64
N ALA A 498 13.11 -36.04 0.98
CA ALA A 498 12.78 -35.31 -0.24
C ALA A 498 12.73 -33.79 -0.04
N ALA A 499 13.12 -33.02 -1.06
CA ALA A 499 12.99 -31.56 -1.06
C ALA A 499 11.51 -31.13 -0.95
N LEU A 500 11.22 -30.17 -0.06
CA LEU A 500 9.90 -29.54 0.06
C LEU A 500 9.68 -28.42 -0.96
N LEU A 501 10.76 -27.75 -1.36
CA LEU A 501 10.71 -26.64 -2.32
C LEU A 501 11.18 -27.13 -3.69
N PRO A 502 10.50 -26.72 -4.78
CA PRO A 502 11.05 -26.91 -6.12
C PRO A 502 12.37 -26.13 -6.23
N ASP A 503 13.30 -26.60 -7.06
CA ASP A 503 14.50 -25.85 -7.46
C ASP A 503 15.53 -25.54 -6.35
N LEU A 504 15.57 -26.36 -5.28
CA LEU A 504 16.37 -26.14 -4.08
C LEU A 504 17.86 -25.84 -4.33
N ASP A 505 18.46 -26.49 -5.32
CA ASP A 505 19.91 -26.46 -5.59
C ASP A 505 20.25 -25.99 -7.02
N ASN A 506 19.39 -25.18 -7.65
CA ASN A 506 19.61 -24.71 -9.03
C ASN A 506 20.88 -23.84 -9.20
N VAL A 507 21.49 -23.38 -8.09
CA VAL A 507 22.78 -22.70 -8.07
C VAL A 507 23.60 -23.24 -6.89
N VAL A 508 24.74 -23.86 -7.19
CA VAL A 508 25.70 -24.33 -6.17
C VAL A 508 26.79 -23.28 -6.01
N TYR A 509 26.93 -22.74 -4.80
CA TYR A 509 28.03 -21.85 -4.43
C TYR A 509 28.84 -22.50 -3.30
N GLY A 510 30.15 -22.24 -3.29
CA GLY A 510 31.05 -22.71 -2.25
C GLY A 510 31.38 -21.59 -1.27
N GLU A 511 31.24 -21.84 0.03
CA GLU A 511 31.70 -20.95 1.09
C GLU A 511 32.74 -21.64 1.96
N SER A 512 33.59 -20.86 2.64
CA SER A 512 34.63 -21.38 3.54
C SER A 512 34.07 -22.34 4.58
N CYS A 513 34.74 -23.48 4.75
CA CYS A 513 34.37 -24.50 5.72
C CYS A 513 34.77 -24.07 7.13
N MET A 514 33.81 -23.52 7.87
CA MET A 514 33.98 -23.02 9.23
C MET A 514 33.17 -23.86 10.23
N ALA A 515 33.68 -24.02 11.44
CA ALA A 515 32.97 -24.64 12.55
C ALA A 515 31.65 -23.90 12.83
N GLY A 516 30.59 -24.68 13.04
CA GLY A 516 29.22 -24.22 13.14
C GLY A 516 28.55 -23.89 11.81
N GLY A 517 29.22 -23.97 10.66
CA GLY A 517 28.58 -23.80 9.36
C GLY A 517 27.51 -24.87 9.13
N VAL A 518 26.29 -24.43 8.75
CA VAL A 518 25.17 -25.30 8.40
C VAL A 518 24.95 -25.23 6.90
N TRP A 519 25.02 -26.38 6.24
CA TRP A 519 25.13 -26.46 4.79
C TRP A 519 24.46 -27.70 4.23
N GLY A 520 24.32 -27.78 2.91
CA GLY A 520 23.63 -28.86 2.22
C GLY A 520 24.14 -29.05 0.80
N GLY A 521 23.41 -29.80 -0.04
CA GLY A 521 23.77 -29.96 -1.44
C GLY A 521 24.90 -30.96 -1.70
N LEU A 522 25.19 -31.86 -0.77
CA LEU A 522 26.14 -32.97 -1.04
C LEU A 522 25.67 -33.82 -2.25
N TRP A 523 24.35 -33.89 -2.44
CA TRP A 523 23.67 -34.62 -3.51
C TRP A 523 22.89 -33.67 -4.44
N CYS A 524 23.53 -32.58 -4.89
CA CYS A 524 22.92 -31.66 -5.86
C CYS A 524 22.35 -32.45 -7.06
N GLY A 525 21.08 -32.23 -7.38
CA GLY A 525 20.38 -32.94 -8.46
C GLY A 525 19.73 -34.27 -8.06
N VAL A 526 19.72 -34.63 -6.77
CA VAL A 526 18.98 -35.79 -6.24
C VAL A 526 17.84 -35.30 -5.35
N PRO A 527 16.62 -35.05 -5.91
CA PRO A 527 15.52 -34.46 -5.14
C PRO A 527 15.10 -35.26 -3.91
N ALA A 528 15.32 -36.58 -3.91
CA ALA A 528 14.97 -37.49 -2.81
C ALA A 528 15.79 -37.27 -1.52
N GLN A 529 16.89 -36.52 -1.57
CA GLN A 529 17.77 -36.24 -0.41
C GLN A 529 17.90 -34.74 -0.12
N GLY A 530 17.04 -33.90 -0.71
CA GLY A 530 17.14 -32.45 -0.64
C GLY A 530 16.98 -31.86 0.77
N ALA A 531 16.30 -32.56 1.68
CA ALA A 531 16.10 -32.14 3.08
C ALA A 531 17.29 -32.43 3.99
N GLN A 532 18.26 -33.23 3.54
CA GLN A 532 19.43 -33.52 4.33
C GLN A 532 20.30 -32.26 4.52
N PHE A 533 20.87 -32.13 5.71
CA PHE A 533 21.74 -31.03 6.09
C PHE A 533 23.01 -31.55 6.78
N CYS A 534 24.05 -30.72 6.74
CA CYS A 534 25.33 -30.96 7.37
C CYS A 534 25.64 -29.83 8.35
N ILE A 535 26.31 -30.16 9.46
CA ILE A 535 26.88 -29.18 10.38
C ILE A 535 28.36 -29.47 10.53
N THR A 536 29.20 -28.50 10.18
CA THR A 536 30.66 -28.57 10.37
C THR A 536 30.98 -28.37 11.85
N THR A 537 31.75 -29.27 12.46
CA THR A 537 32.18 -29.20 13.86
C THR A 537 33.61 -28.68 14.00
N LYS A 538 34.45 -28.77 12.96
CA LYS A 538 35.84 -28.27 12.99
C LYS A 538 36.17 -27.45 11.75
N ASP A 539 36.90 -26.35 11.93
CA ASP A 539 37.37 -25.51 10.82
C ASP A 539 38.20 -26.31 9.81
N TRP A 540 38.10 -25.91 8.54
CA TRP A 540 39.00 -26.38 7.49
C TRP A 540 39.51 -25.20 6.65
N PRO A 541 40.58 -24.54 7.10
CA PRO A 541 41.16 -23.41 6.38
C PRO A 541 41.51 -23.78 4.92
N GLY A 542 41.07 -22.94 3.98
CA GLY A 542 41.35 -23.13 2.55
C GLY A 542 40.46 -24.14 1.83
N ARG A 543 39.45 -24.72 2.49
CA ARG A 543 38.41 -25.54 1.84
C ARG A 543 37.06 -24.85 1.89
N SER A 544 36.22 -25.19 0.91
CA SER A 544 34.85 -24.71 0.82
C SER A 544 33.86 -25.87 0.84
N VAL A 545 32.69 -25.62 1.44
CA VAL A 545 31.53 -26.52 1.44
C VAL A 545 30.40 -25.92 0.60
N PRO A 546 29.58 -26.77 -0.05
CA PRO A 546 28.51 -26.29 -0.91
C PRO A 546 27.33 -25.73 -0.10
N CYS A 547 26.67 -24.72 -0.65
CA CYS A 547 25.34 -24.26 -0.24
C CYS A 547 25.23 -24.03 1.28
N VAL A 548 26.15 -23.26 1.87
CA VAL A 548 26.04 -22.83 3.27
C VAL A 548 24.84 -21.90 3.42
N PHE A 549 23.95 -22.22 4.35
CA PHE A 549 22.67 -21.51 4.53
C PHE A 549 22.38 -21.11 5.98
N GLY A 550 23.29 -21.41 6.91
CA GLY A 550 23.15 -20.99 8.29
C GLY A 550 24.42 -21.21 9.10
N LYS A 551 24.37 -20.79 10.37
CA LYS A 551 25.44 -20.93 11.33
C LYS A 551 24.88 -21.27 12.71
N VAL A 552 25.48 -22.25 13.37
CA VAL A 552 25.25 -22.53 14.79
C VAL A 552 25.77 -21.32 15.60
N VAL A 553 24.87 -20.65 16.31
CA VAL A 553 25.15 -19.47 17.15
C VAL A 553 25.10 -19.79 18.64
N GLY A 554 24.68 -21.02 19.02
CA GLY A 554 24.78 -21.55 20.36
C GLY A 554 24.60 -23.07 20.36
N GLY A 555 25.26 -23.78 21.27
CA GLY A 555 25.17 -25.24 21.34
C GLY A 555 26.03 -25.99 20.33
N LEU A 556 27.12 -25.39 19.82
CA LEU A 556 28.04 -26.08 18.91
C LEU A 556 28.72 -27.27 19.59
N GLU A 557 29.05 -27.11 20.88
CA GLU A 557 29.60 -28.17 21.74
C GLU A 557 28.68 -29.40 21.81
N VAL A 558 27.36 -29.20 21.71
CA VAL A 558 26.39 -30.30 21.68
C VAL A 558 26.55 -31.15 20.41
N VAL A 559 26.80 -30.49 19.26
CA VAL A 559 27.02 -31.16 17.98
C VAL A 559 28.37 -31.89 17.98
N GLU A 560 29.41 -31.28 18.55
CA GLU A 560 30.72 -31.92 18.71
C GLU A 560 30.66 -33.16 19.61
N GLU A 561 29.89 -33.12 20.70
CA GLU A 561 29.67 -34.27 21.57
C GLU A 561 28.86 -35.37 20.86
N ALA A 562 27.80 -35.00 20.14
CA ALA A 562 27.04 -35.92 19.31
C ALA A 562 27.92 -36.64 18.26
N ALA A 563 28.88 -35.94 17.64
CA ALA A 563 29.83 -36.51 16.69
C ALA A 563 30.78 -37.57 17.32
N ARG A 564 30.99 -37.50 18.65
CA ARG A 564 31.81 -38.47 19.38
C ARG A 564 31.04 -39.73 19.74
N HIS A 565 29.73 -39.62 19.97
CA HIS A 565 28.85 -40.73 20.31
C HIS A 565 28.85 -41.80 19.21
N HIS A 566 28.77 -43.07 19.62
CA HIS A 566 28.78 -44.20 18.70
C HIS A 566 27.78 -45.26 19.16
N PRO A 567 26.86 -45.70 18.28
CA PRO A 567 26.67 -45.24 16.90
C PRO A 567 25.98 -43.86 16.83
N ILE A 568 26.38 -42.99 15.90
CA ILE A 568 25.77 -41.64 15.75
C ILE A 568 24.25 -41.71 15.45
N THR A 569 23.79 -42.83 14.88
CA THR A 569 22.38 -43.14 14.62
C THR A 569 21.51 -43.26 15.87
N GLU A 570 22.09 -43.19 17.07
CA GLU A 570 21.34 -43.03 18.32
C GLU A 570 21.04 -41.56 18.65
N VAL A 571 21.74 -40.60 18.02
CA VAL A 571 21.47 -39.17 18.20
C VAL A 571 20.22 -38.77 17.42
N THR A 572 19.20 -38.32 18.13
CA THR A 572 17.88 -37.97 17.59
C THR A 572 17.56 -36.50 17.85
N VAL A 573 16.96 -35.83 16.87
CA VAL A 573 16.28 -34.54 17.02
C VAL A 573 14.92 -34.82 17.64
N VAL A 574 14.77 -34.57 18.94
CA VAL A 574 13.52 -34.87 19.68
C VAL A 574 12.53 -33.71 19.73
N ASP A 575 13.00 -32.52 19.37
CA ASP A 575 12.18 -31.33 19.21
C ASP A 575 12.93 -30.33 18.33
N CYS A 576 12.18 -29.52 17.57
CA CYS A 576 12.73 -28.46 16.74
C CYS A 576 11.68 -27.39 16.50
N GLY A 577 12.14 -26.19 16.20
CA GLY A 577 11.21 -25.10 15.97
C GLY A 577 11.89 -23.78 15.74
N VAL A 578 11.06 -22.75 15.76
CA VAL A 578 11.47 -21.36 15.62
C VAL A 578 11.66 -20.73 16.99
N VAL A 579 12.69 -19.90 17.12
CA VAL A 579 12.82 -19.01 18.27
C VAL A 579 12.14 -17.69 17.94
N VAL A 580 11.08 -17.37 18.68
CA VAL A 580 10.40 -16.07 18.61
C VAL A 580 11.05 -15.17 19.66
N ASP A 581 11.56 -14.02 19.22
CA ASP A 581 12.15 -13.00 20.10
C ASP A 581 11.09 -12.07 20.70
#